data_AF-A0AAW4CM39-F1
#
_entry.id   AF-A0AAW4CM39-F1
#
_cell.length_a   1.000
_cell.length_b   1.000
_cell.length_c   1.000
_cell.angle_alpha   90.00
_cell.angle_beta   90.00
_cell.angle_gamma   90.00
#
_symmetry.space_group_name_H-M   'P 1'
#
loop_
_entity.id
_entity.type
_entity.pdbx_description
1 polymer ?
#
loop_
_entity_poly.entity_id
_entity_poly.type
_entity_poly.pdbx_seq_one_letter_code
_entity_poly.pdbx_strand_id
1 'polypeptide(L)'
;MIDRRTLLAGMAALPLTHALAHAADLPAARIDRIDPALDRIIAPGAQVEILAQGYRWAEGPTWAAPIDALLFGDPPSNIVYRWTRKDGVSPFLSPSGLQTAIP
;
A
#
# COMPACT_ATOMS: atom_id res chain seq x y z
N MET A 1 -42.18 35.31 -18.80
CA MET A 1 -41.91 35.15 -17.35
C MET A 1 -41.74 33.66 -17.12
N ILE A 2 -40.50 33.19 -17.10
CA ILE A 2 -40.14 31.76 -17.06
C ILE A 2 -40.06 31.36 -15.58
N ASP A 3 -40.83 30.34 -15.20
CA ASP A 3 -40.98 29.87 -13.82
C ASP A 3 -39.80 28.96 -13.42
N ARG A 4 -39.50 28.89 -12.11
CA ARG A 4 -38.32 28.23 -11.52
C ARG A 4 -38.28 26.71 -11.69
N ARG A 5 -39.29 26.13 -12.33
CA ARG A 5 -39.52 24.69 -12.48
C ARG A 5 -38.87 24.09 -13.73
N THR A 6 -38.08 24.88 -14.46
CA THR A 6 -37.41 24.45 -15.71
C THR A 6 -35.90 24.71 -15.67
N LEU A 7 -35.28 24.57 -14.50
CA LEU A 7 -33.83 24.65 -14.32
C LEU A 7 -33.26 23.25 -14.00
N LEU A 8 -32.55 22.66 -14.97
CA LEU A 8 -31.59 21.54 -14.85
C LEU A 8 -32.17 20.21 -14.34
N ALA A 9 -32.48 19.19 -15.14
CA ALA A 9 -31.68 18.59 -16.22
C ALA A 9 -30.19 18.46 -15.86
N GLY A 10 -29.81 17.29 -15.36
CA GLY A 10 -28.45 16.75 -15.47
C GLY A 10 -27.53 17.01 -14.28
N MET A 11 -27.58 16.14 -13.26
CA MET A 11 -26.39 15.81 -12.49
C MET A 11 -26.06 14.35 -12.75
N ALA A 12 -25.07 14.16 -13.62
CA ALA A 12 -24.54 12.89 -14.03
C ALA A 12 -24.11 12.06 -12.82
N ALA A 13 -24.47 10.77 -12.84
CA ALA A 13 -23.82 9.77 -12.03
C ALA A 13 -22.32 9.79 -12.35
N LEU A 14 -21.51 10.30 -11.43
CA LEU A 14 -20.06 10.11 -11.48
C LEU A 14 -19.80 8.61 -11.28
N PRO A 15 -19.22 7.89 -12.25
CA PRO A 15 -18.66 6.60 -11.93
C PRO A 15 -17.52 6.87 -10.93
N LEU A 16 -17.56 6.24 -9.76
CA LEU A 16 -16.36 6.08 -8.95
C LEU A 16 -15.36 5.30 -9.80
N THR A 17 -14.55 6.01 -10.57
CA THR A 17 -13.31 5.48 -11.11
C THR A 17 -12.42 5.23 -9.90
N HIS A 18 -12.47 3.99 -9.40
CA HIS A 18 -11.38 3.45 -8.60
C HIS A 18 -10.09 3.77 -9.35
N ALA A 19 -9.25 4.59 -8.72
CA ALA A 19 -7.88 4.75 -9.17
C ALA A 19 -7.25 3.36 -9.13
N LEU A 20 -7.20 2.70 -10.28
CA LEU A 20 -6.27 1.60 -10.50
C LEU A 20 -4.91 2.23 -10.27
N ALA A 21 -4.32 1.95 -9.11
CA ALA A 21 -2.92 2.25 -8.88
C ALA A 21 -2.17 1.70 -10.09
N HIS A 22 -1.52 2.59 -10.84
CA HIS A 22 -0.59 2.19 -11.87
C HIS A 22 0.51 1.43 -11.12
N ALA A 23 0.48 0.10 -11.17
CA ALA A 23 1.66 -0.67 -10.86
C ALA A 23 2.69 -0.16 -11.87
N ALA A 24 3.69 0.58 -11.40
CA ALA A 24 4.83 0.93 -12.23
C ALA A 24 5.33 -0.38 -12.87
N ASP A 25 5.67 -0.34 -14.15
CA ASP A 25 6.25 -1.47 -14.89
C ASP A 25 7.68 -1.69 -14.39
N LEU A 26 7.78 -2.10 -13.12
CA LEU A 26 9.01 -2.48 -12.47
C LEU A 26 9.42 -3.82 -13.07
N PRO A 27 10.70 -4.00 -13.39
CA PRO A 27 11.17 -5.29 -13.87
C PRO A 27 10.75 -6.37 -12.87
N ALA A 28 10.25 -7.49 -13.40
CA ALA A 28 9.83 -8.61 -12.58
C ALA A 28 10.94 -8.97 -11.59
N ALA A 29 10.61 -8.93 -10.30
CA ALA A 29 11.56 -9.26 -9.26
C ALA A 29 11.99 -10.72 -9.42
N ARG A 30 13.30 -10.97 -9.40
CA ARG A 30 13.90 -12.29 -9.59
C ARG A 30 14.66 -12.72 -8.34
N ILE A 31 14.74 -14.03 -8.12
CA ILE A 31 15.55 -14.63 -7.06
C ILE A 31 16.81 -15.21 -7.71
N ASP A 32 17.93 -14.53 -7.51
CA ASP A 32 19.24 -15.04 -7.94
C ASP A 32 19.75 -16.09 -6.95
N ARG A 33 19.85 -17.34 -7.40
CA ARG A 33 20.29 -18.48 -6.58
C ARG A 33 21.79 -18.71 -6.75
N ILE A 34 22.58 -18.06 -5.90
CA ILE A 34 24.06 -18.14 -5.94
C ILE A 34 24.56 -19.45 -5.33
N ASP A 35 23.95 -19.89 -4.22
CA ASP A 35 24.29 -21.13 -3.52
C ASP A 35 23.10 -22.11 -3.55
N PRO A 36 23.29 -23.39 -3.96
CA PRO A 36 22.23 -24.40 -3.95
C PRO A 36 21.57 -24.62 -2.58
N ALA A 37 22.26 -24.29 -1.48
CA ALA A 37 21.69 -24.38 -0.14
C ALA A 37 20.45 -23.50 0.07
N LEU A 38 20.24 -22.47 -0.75
CA LEU A 38 19.05 -21.62 -0.71
C LEU A 38 17.76 -22.41 -0.99
N ASP A 39 17.81 -23.50 -1.75
CA ASP A 39 16.65 -24.34 -2.06
C ASP A 39 16.02 -24.98 -0.82
N ARG A 40 16.77 -25.05 0.30
CA ARG A 40 16.25 -25.51 1.60
C ARG A 40 15.42 -24.45 2.34
N ILE A 41 15.50 -23.19 1.92
CA ILE A 41 14.85 -22.04 2.57
C ILE A 41 13.75 -21.46 1.67
N ILE A 42 14.04 -21.31 0.38
CA ILE A 42 13.12 -20.76 -0.61
C ILE A 42 12.81 -21.81 -1.66
N ALA A 43 11.56 -22.25 -1.71
CA ALA A 43 11.09 -23.25 -2.66
C ALA A 43 11.45 -22.89 -4.12
N PRO A 44 11.81 -23.88 -4.95
CA PRO A 44 11.98 -23.66 -6.39
C PRO A 44 10.70 -23.05 -7.00
N GLY A 45 10.87 -22.04 -7.86
CA GLY A 45 9.73 -21.35 -8.49
C GLY A 45 8.98 -20.36 -7.61
N ALA A 46 9.42 -20.10 -6.36
CA ALA A 46 8.88 -19.02 -5.56
C ALA A 46 8.98 -17.67 -6.29
N GLN A 47 7.90 -16.90 -6.27
CA GLN A 47 7.81 -15.59 -6.91
C GLN A 47 7.86 -14.48 -5.87
N VAL A 48 8.51 -13.38 -6.21
CA VAL A 48 8.52 -12.17 -5.38
C VAL A 48 7.30 -11.33 -5.74
N GLU A 49 6.49 -10.99 -4.74
CA GLU A 49 5.27 -10.21 -4.91
C GLU A 49 5.43 -8.81 -4.31
N ILE A 50 4.93 -7.80 -5.02
CA ILE A 50 4.85 -6.43 -4.50
C ILE A 50 3.51 -6.28 -3.77
N LEU A 51 3.56 -6.20 -2.44
CA LEU A 51 2.36 -6.06 -1.61
C LEU A 51 1.76 -4.64 -1.65
N ALA A 52 2.60 -3.60 -1.81
CA ALA A 52 2.19 -2.22 -2.01
C ALA A 52 3.35 -1.32 -2.48
N GLN A 53 3.02 -0.12 -2.95
CA GLN A 53 3.96 0.90 -3.45
C GLN A 53 3.53 2.31 -3.02
N GLY A 54 4.34 3.32 -3.34
CA GLY A 54 4.01 4.73 -3.11
C GLY A 54 4.52 5.32 -1.79
N TYR A 55 5.39 4.61 -1.08
CA TYR A 55 6.01 5.08 0.17
C TYR A 55 7.29 5.85 -0.11
N ARG A 56 7.63 6.82 0.75
CA ARG A 56 8.90 7.53 0.66
C ARG A 56 10.05 6.65 1.13
N TRP A 57 9.83 5.92 2.22
CA TRP A 57 10.77 4.94 2.75
C TRP A 57 10.05 3.88 3.57
N ALA A 58 9.76 2.74 2.97
CA ALA A 58 9.22 1.60 3.72
C ALA A 58 10.32 0.94 4.56
N GLU A 59 10.13 0.86 5.88
CA GLU A 59 11.10 0.25 6.80
C GLU A 59 10.45 -0.44 8.02
N GLY A 60 11.28 -1.09 8.84
CA GLY A 60 10.86 -1.70 10.10
C GLY A 60 9.75 -2.77 9.99
N PRO A 61 9.79 -3.69 8.99
CA PRO A 61 8.74 -4.71 8.86
C PRO A 61 8.68 -5.59 10.11
N THR A 62 7.51 -5.70 10.71
CA THR A 62 7.27 -6.54 11.90
C THR A 62 5.97 -7.31 11.74
N TRP A 63 6.03 -8.64 11.87
CA TRP A 63 4.82 -9.46 11.91
C TRP A 63 4.18 -9.41 13.29
N ALA A 64 2.96 -8.89 13.38
CA ALA A 64 2.16 -8.79 14.59
C ALA A 64 1.12 -9.90 14.63
N ALA A 65 1.52 -11.09 15.09
CA ALA A 65 0.66 -12.28 15.13
C ALA A 65 -0.72 -12.08 15.80
N PRO A 66 -0.87 -11.31 16.91
CA PRO A 66 -2.17 -11.10 17.54
C PRO A 66 -3.22 -10.39 16.66
N ILE A 67 -2.77 -9.66 15.63
CA ILE A 67 -3.63 -8.94 14.70
C ILE A 67 -3.48 -9.44 13.25
N ASP A 68 -2.81 -10.58 13.04
CA ASP A 68 -2.58 -11.24 11.76
C ASP A 68 -2.13 -10.27 10.64
N ALA A 69 -1.12 -9.45 10.96
CA ALA A 69 -0.74 -8.32 10.13
C ALA A 69 0.77 -8.11 10.07
N LEU A 70 1.24 -7.66 8.91
CA LEU A 70 2.57 -7.08 8.75
C LEU A 70 2.48 -5.57 8.97
N LEU A 71 3.19 -5.06 9.97
CA LEU A 71 3.37 -3.63 10.21
C LEU A 71 4.67 -3.16 9.56
N PHE A 72 4.69 -1.94 9.02
CA PHE A 72 5.90 -1.27 8.53
C PHE A 72 5.74 0.25 8.58
N GLY A 73 6.82 1.00 8.71
CA GLY A 73 6.83 2.45 8.81
C GLY A 73 7.14 3.15 7.48
N ASP A 74 6.68 4.39 7.34
CA ASP A 74 7.18 5.39 6.40
C ASP A 74 7.55 6.66 7.20
N PRO A 75 8.75 6.73 7.81
CA PRO A 75 9.12 7.82 8.72
C PRO A 75 9.00 9.21 8.11
N PRO A 76 9.43 9.44 6.85
CA PRO A 76 9.26 10.74 6.22
C PRO A 76 7.80 11.16 6.02
N SER A 77 6.86 10.20 6.02
CA SER A 77 5.41 10.46 5.97
C SER A 77 4.75 10.45 7.36
N ASN A 78 5.49 10.07 8.40
CA ASN A 78 5.04 9.92 9.79
C ASN A 78 3.83 8.97 9.93
N ILE A 79 3.86 7.84 9.22
CA ILE A 79 2.79 6.83 9.25
C ILE A 79 3.38 5.44 9.49
N VAL A 80 2.77 4.65 10.38
CA VAL A 80 2.89 3.18 10.37
C VAL A 80 1.73 2.63 9.56
N TYR A 81 2.03 1.75 8.62
CA TYR A 81 1.07 1.00 7.82
C TYR A 81 0.90 -0.42 8.34
N ARG A 82 -0.26 -1.00 8.03
CA ARG A 82 -0.60 -2.39 8.26
C ARG A 82 -1.00 -3.03 6.94
N TRP A 83 -0.39 -4.16 6.62
CA TRP A 83 -0.82 -5.06 5.57
C TRP A 83 -1.53 -6.28 6.16
N THR A 84 -2.71 -6.62 5.64
CA THR A 84 -3.36 -7.92 5.86
C THR A 84 -3.57 -8.61 4.52
N ARG A 85 -3.64 -9.94 4.51
CA ARG A 85 -3.95 -10.70 3.29
C ARG A 85 -5.32 -10.32 2.70
N LYS A 86 -6.28 -9.99 3.55
CA LYS A 86 -7.66 -9.70 3.16
C LYS A 86 -7.83 -8.30 2.59
N ASP A 87 -7.24 -7.30 3.24
CA ASP A 87 -7.56 -5.89 3.00
C ASP A 87 -6.40 -5.14 2.33
N GLY A 88 -5.25 -5.79 2.15
CA GLY A 88 -4.05 -5.13 1.64
C GLY A 88 -3.49 -4.13 2.64
N VAL A 89 -2.83 -3.07 2.14
CA VAL A 89 -2.23 -2.04 3.00
C VAL A 89 -3.23 -0.95 3.38
N SER A 90 -3.25 -0.60 4.66
CA SER A 90 -3.97 0.55 5.21
C SER A 90 -3.11 1.27 6.27
N PRO A 91 -3.31 2.57 6.53
CA PRO A 91 -2.70 3.23 7.69
C PRO A 91 -3.09 2.55 8.99
N PHE A 92 -2.12 2.35 9.88
CA PHE A 92 -2.30 1.77 11.21
C PHE A 92 -2.16 2.82 12.31
N LEU A 93 -1.14 3.69 12.20
CA LEU A 93 -0.91 4.78 13.14
C LEU A 93 -0.43 6.02 12.37
N SER A 94 -1.15 7.14 12.53
CA SER A 94 -0.88 8.41 11.87
C SER A 94 -1.35 9.58 12.75
N PRO A 95 -0.45 10.43 13.27
CA PRO A 95 1.00 10.37 13.13
C PRO A 95 1.60 9.20 13.92
N SER A 96 2.70 8.64 13.40
CA SER A 96 3.42 7.53 14.04
C SER A 96 4.38 7.93 15.16
N GLY A 97 4.86 9.17 15.15
CA GLY A 97 5.94 9.63 16.02
C GLY A 97 5.90 11.14 16.26
N LEU A 98 7.08 11.76 16.38
CA LEU A 98 7.24 13.17 16.75
C LEU A 98 6.40 14.09 15.86
N GLN A 99 5.57 14.94 16.47
CA GLN A 99 4.68 15.88 15.78
C GLN A 99 5.21 17.32 15.81
N THR A 100 6.32 17.54 16.51
CA THR A 100 7.00 18.83 16.66
C THR A 100 8.27 18.86 15.83
N ALA A 101 8.80 20.06 15.55
CA ALA A 101 10.11 20.19 14.91
C ALA A 101 11.18 19.47 15.74
N ILE A 102 12.13 18.83 15.06
CA ILE A 102 13.39 18.42 15.68
C ILE A 102 14.15 19.73 15.94
N PRO A 103 14.50 20.06 17.19
CA PRO A 103 15.28 21.24 17.52
C PRO A 103 16.62 21.32 16.77
#